data_AF-A0A1I0YD34-F1
#
_entry.id   AF-A0A1I0YD34-F1
#
_cell.length_a   1.000
_cell.length_b   1.000
_cell.length_c   1.000
_cell.angle_alpha   90.00
_cell.angle_beta   90.00
_cell.angle_gamma   90.00
#
_symmetry.space_group_name_H-M   'P 1'
#
loop_
_entity.id
_entity.type
_entity.pdbx_description
1 polymer ?
#
loop_
_entity_poly.entity_id
_entity_poly.type
_entity_poly.pdbx_seq_one_letter_code
_entity_poly.pdbx_strand_id
1 'polypeptide(L)'
;MSIYHTPEEYNFRIHHCRPRFKSNVEAVLIYMASEINRIGSRDKDEFNEELLKSIRCFPGNATVTVKTMNNWRTEISSLFGLFYEDEYRKNHACLSANELAESNDLVRFFKRFCFTFQYPGAHVKAKYIKELIENKIRFKPVAYFLRVLSDAEKETGKKCYITKAEACYCIFNDLRCTRDNEPPINAWHRIQKNRELEREYVQEGDIIRYAGDILDYMELANLLTSYNGKHFYLNHRENETILRFVNSNEWFDEYDEYIERGTASLDEINNCKSNWFRYVNRELTDTDFSTDITNYICDALDSEKDNRNERMKQFAVYLEKINKFDNLNTKDIGDIGETLVEGHECERLRIGGREDLIHLVKKMPTELAVGYDISSRELDETIRNIEVKTTISNRPIVFNKIHLTPNEWQAATSYTNRYFVYRLMISKSNIKLFILNDPVKLFKDDLISIAPRDGMEITFKEKAGQYEELLAWNGN
;
A
#
# COMPACT_ATOMS: atom_id res chain seq x y z
N MET A 1 -39.40 6.54 0.42
CA MET A 1 -38.16 7.07 1.01
C MET A 1 -37.78 8.33 0.26
N SER A 2 -37.25 9.33 0.95
CA SER A 2 -36.88 10.63 0.34
C SER A 2 -35.36 10.71 0.18
N ILE A 3 -34.91 11.14 -0.98
CA ILE A 3 -33.48 11.31 -1.29
C ILE A 3 -32.92 12.49 -0.49
N TYR A 4 -31.73 12.31 0.12
CA TYR A 4 -30.98 13.38 0.76
C TYR A 4 -30.10 14.10 -0.25
N HIS A 5 -30.09 15.43 -0.17
CA HIS A 5 -29.16 16.30 -0.86
C HIS A 5 -28.49 17.22 0.16
N THR A 6 -27.20 17.45 -0.02
CA THR A 6 -26.50 18.56 0.65
C THR A 6 -27.21 19.86 0.28
N PRO A 7 -27.51 20.76 1.26
CA PRO A 7 -28.14 22.04 0.95
C PRO A 7 -27.33 22.80 -0.11
N GLU A 8 -28.01 23.47 -1.05
CA GLU A 8 -27.40 24.05 -2.24
C GLU A 8 -26.28 25.05 -1.90
N GLU A 9 -26.47 25.84 -0.85
CA GLU A 9 -25.51 26.82 -0.33
C GLU A 9 -24.23 26.20 0.23
N TYR A 10 -24.26 24.90 0.56
CA TYR A 10 -23.12 24.14 1.07
C TYR A 10 -22.62 23.08 0.09
N ASN A 11 -23.31 22.85 -1.04
CA ASN A 11 -22.99 21.75 -1.94
C ASN A 11 -21.88 22.15 -2.91
N PHE A 12 -20.68 21.62 -2.70
CA PHE A 12 -19.57 21.77 -3.64
C PHE A 12 -18.88 20.43 -3.87
N ARG A 13 -18.82 19.98 -5.14
CA ARG A 13 -18.23 18.69 -5.48
C ARG A 13 -16.72 18.80 -5.71
N ILE A 14 -15.93 18.21 -4.82
CA ILE A 14 -14.47 18.12 -4.98
C ILE A 14 -14.11 17.02 -5.98
N HIS A 15 -13.16 17.31 -6.89
CA HIS A 15 -12.71 16.40 -7.93
C HIS A 15 -11.21 16.09 -7.82
N HIS A 16 -10.84 14.80 -7.97
CA HIS A 16 -9.44 14.37 -8.13
C HIS A 16 -9.23 13.34 -9.26
N CYS A 17 -7.99 12.95 -9.51
CA CYS A 17 -7.64 12.01 -10.57
C CYS A 17 -8.15 10.59 -10.30
N ARG A 18 -8.86 9.95 -11.24
CA ARG A 18 -9.28 8.55 -11.13
C ARG A 18 -8.13 7.63 -11.57
N PRO A 19 -7.60 6.73 -10.72
CA PRO A 19 -6.64 5.74 -11.19
C PRO A 19 -7.34 4.68 -12.04
N ARG A 20 -6.82 4.43 -13.25
CA ARG A 20 -7.34 3.37 -14.14
C ARG A 20 -7.09 1.94 -13.68
N PHE A 21 -6.21 1.77 -12.70
CA PHE A 21 -5.75 0.48 -12.21
C PHE A 21 -6.29 0.21 -10.79
N LYS A 22 -7.42 0.82 -10.41
CA LYS A 22 -7.99 0.68 -9.05
C LYS A 22 -8.17 -0.77 -8.61
N SER A 23 -8.55 -1.68 -9.51
CA SER A 23 -8.72 -3.11 -9.22
C SER A 23 -7.41 -3.88 -9.03
N ASN A 24 -6.28 -3.32 -9.46
CA ASN A 24 -4.94 -3.91 -9.35
C ASN A 24 -3.92 -2.90 -8.82
N VAL A 25 -4.37 -2.03 -7.91
CA VAL A 25 -3.60 -0.84 -7.52
C VAL A 25 -2.30 -1.21 -6.82
N GLU A 26 -2.34 -2.23 -5.98
CA GLU A 26 -1.20 -2.69 -5.20
C GLU A 26 -0.08 -3.25 -6.08
N ALA A 27 -0.38 -4.14 -7.04
CA ALA A 27 0.65 -4.69 -7.93
C ALA A 27 1.21 -3.64 -8.90
N VAL A 28 0.36 -2.71 -9.37
CA VAL A 28 0.80 -1.60 -10.21
C VAL A 28 1.70 -0.66 -9.42
N LEU A 29 1.37 -0.34 -8.18
CA LEU A 29 2.17 0.56 -7.34
C LEU A 29 3.56 -0.01 -7.07
N ILE A 30 3.68 -1.27 -6.66
CA ILE A 30 4.99 -1.92 -6.46
C ILE A 30 5.79 -1.85 -7.75
N TYR A 31 5.21 -2.31 -8.87
CA TYR A 31 5.90 -2.30 -10.16
C TYR A 31 6.42 -0.90 -10.52
N MET A 32 5.55 0.09 -10.41
CA MET A 32 5.85 1.45 -10.84
C MET A 32 6.85 2.13 -9.89
N ALA A 33 6.77 1.88 -8.59
CA ALA A 33 7.75 2.35 -7.62
C ALA A 33 9.14 1.78 -7.92
N SER A 34 9.26 0.47 -8.15
CA SER A 34 10.53 -0.17 -8.51
C SER A 34 11.11 0.40 -9.81
N GLU A 35 10.27 0.59 -10.84
CA GLU A 35 10.74 1.15 -12.11
C GLU A 35 11.12 2.62 -12.01
N ILE A 36 10.37 3.43 -11.25
CA ILE A 36 10.68 4.86 -11.04
C ILE A 36 11.96 5.03 -10.23
N ASN A 37 12.11 4.31 -9.11
CA ASN A 37 13.33 4.33 -8.30
C ASN A 37 14.56 4.01 -9.16
N ARG A 38 14.45 2.96 -10.00
CA ARG A 38 15.52 2.58 -10.94
C ARG A 38 15.85 3.67 -11.96
N ILE A 39 14.85 4.32 -12.55
CA ILE A 39 15.09 5.39 -13.55
C ILE A 39 15.83 6.55 -12.88
N GLY A 40 15.52 6.84 -11.61
CA GLY A 40 16.20 7.81 -10.79
C GLY A 40 15.88 9.25 -11.19
N SER A 41 16.92 10.08 -11.32
CA SER A 41 16.79 11.48 -11.77
C SER A 41 17.32 11.64 -13.19
N ARG A 42 16.49 12.12 -14.12
CA ARG A 42 16.85 12.29 -15.53
C ARG A 42 16.12 13.48 -16.16
N ASP A 43 16.57 13.90 -17.33
CA ASP A 43 15.82 14.85 -18.15
C ASP A 43 14.41 14.31 -18.45
N LYS A 44 13.42 15.21 -18.42
CA LYS A 44 11.99 14.86 -18.48
C LYS A 44 11.65 13.91 -19.63
N ASP A 45 12.15 14.17 -20.83
CA ASP A 45 11.79 13.41 -22.01
C ASP A 45 12.40 12.00 -21.98
N GLU A 46 13.65 11.86 -21.52
CA GLU A 46 14.31 10.56 -21.32
C GLU A 46 13.60 9.75 -20.22
N PHE A 47 13.34 10.36 -19.07
CA PHE A 47 12.60 9.74 -17.97
C PHE A 47 11.23 9.23 -18.45
N ASN A 48 10.52 10.08 -19.20
CA ASN A 48 9.20 9.78 -19.72
C ASN A 48 9.22 8.63 -20.73
N GLU A 49 10.25 8.53 -21.55
CA GLU A 49 10.43 7.44 -22.51
C GLU A 49 10.73 6.12 -21.79
N GLU A 50 11.67 6.13 -20.83
CA GLU A 50 11.98 4.94 -20.03
C GLU A 50 10.76 4.44 -19.25
N LEU A 51 10.05 5.35 -18.58
CA LEU A 51 8.87 4.99 -17.82
C LEU A 51 7.75 4.44 -18.71
N LEU A 52 7.60 4.96 -19.93
CA LEU A 52 6.63 4.45 -20.89
C LEU A 52 6.99 3.03 -21.36
N LYS A 53 8.29 2.74 -21.56
CA LYS A 53 8.78 1.38 -21.85
C LYS A 53 8.47 0.43 -20.69
N SER A 54 8.68 0.86 -19.45
CA SER A 54 8.30 0.07 -18.27
C SER A 54 6.79 -0.18 -18.20
N ILE A 55 5.95 0.85 -18.38
CA ILE A 55 4.48 0.68 -18.38
C ILE A 55 4.03 -0.32 -19.45
N ARG A 56 4.65 -0.31 -20.63
CA ARG A 56 4.36 -1.27 -21.71
C ARG A 56 4.65 -2.72 -21.29
N CYS A 57 5.71 -2.93 -20.52
CA CYS A 57 6.14 -4.25 -20.04
C CYS A 57 5.28 -4.79 -18.89
N PHE A 58 4.44 -3.96 -18.26
CA PHE A 58 3.52 -4.42 -17.24
C PHE A 58 2.53 -5.46 -17.81
N PRO A 59 2.26 -6.58 -17.12
CA PRO A 59 1.34 -7.61 -17.59
C PRO A 59 -0.04 -7.04 -17.97
N GLY A 60 -0.50 -7.35 -19.19
CA GLY A 60 -1.76 -6.83 -19.74
C GLY A 60 -1.62 -5.53 -20.55
N ASN A 61 -0.45 -4.87 -20.56
CA ASN A 61 -0.26 -3.59 -21.26
C ASN A 61 0.33 -3.69 -22.67
N ALA A 62 0.70 -4.90 -23.14
CA ALA A 62 1.31 -5.10 -24.46
C ALA A 62 0.49 -4.48 -25.60
N THR A 63 -0.84 -4.60 -25.55
CA THR A 63 -1.77 -4.09 -26.57
C THR A 63 -2.40 -2.73 -26.23
N VAL A 64 -2.06 -2.15 -25.07
CA VAL A 64 -2.65 -0.89 -24.60
C VAL A 64 -2.16 0.29 -25.45
N THR A 65 -3.02 1.25 -25.79
CA THR A 65 -2.61 2.39 -26.62
C THR A 65 -1.64 3.31 -25.88
N VAL A 66 -0.77 4.00 -26.63
CA VAL A 66 0.17 4.98 -26.06
C VAL A 66 -0.54 6.07 -25.25
N LYS A 67 -1.72 6.51 -25.71
CA LYS A 67 -2.55 7.48 -24.97
C LYS A 67 -2.94 6.94 -23.59
N THR A 68 -3.35 5.68 -23.49
CA THR A 68 -3.71 5.06 -22.19
C THR A 68 -2.51 4.88 -21.28
N MET A 69 -1.35 4.50 -21.82
CA MET A 69 -0.10 4.40 -21.04
C MET A 69 0.39 5.78 -20.55
N ASN A 70 0.28 6.82 -21.37
CA ASN A 70 0.58 8.19 -20.94
C ASN A 70 -0.35 8.65 -19.81
N ASN A 71 -1.63 8.27 -19.89
CA ASN A 71 -2.54 8.53 -18.78
C ASN A 71 -2.09 7.79 -17.52
N TRP A 72 -1.75 6.49 -17.60
CA TRP A 72 -1.18 5.75 -16.45
C TRP A 72 0.01 6.49 -15.83
N ARG A 73 0.98 6.90 -16.65
CA ARG A 73 2.15 7.66 -16.20
C ARG A 73 1.75 8.89 -15.41
N THR A 74 0.86 9.71 -15.97
CA THR A 74 0.44 10.97 -15.36
C THR A 74 -0.47 10.77 -14.13
N GLU A 75 -1.34 9.76 -14.15
CA GLU A 75 -2.31 9.51 -13.09
C GLU A 75 -1.60 8.94 -11.85
N ILE A 76 -0.65 8.02 -12.04
CA ILE A 76 0.16 7.44 -10.95
C ILE A 76 1.02 8.52 -10.29
N SER A 77 1.77 9.28 -11.09
CA SER A 77 2.67 10.27 -10.52
C SER A 77 1.94 11.44 -9.89
N SER A 78 0.89 11.94 -10.53
CA SER A 78 0.14 13.06 -9.98
C SER A 78 -0.59 12.67 -8.71
N LEU A 79 -1.22 11.48 -8.66
CA LEU A 79 -1.98 11.07 -7.47
C LEU A 79 -1.06 10.63 -6.33
N PHE A 80 -0.16 9.69 -6.60
CA PHE A 80 0.63 9.02 -5.57
C PHE A 80 1.98 9.68 -5.30
N GLY A 81 2.37 10.69 -6.09
CA GLY A 81 3.57 11.47 -5.84
C GLY A 81 4.88 10.68 -6.02
N LEU A 82 4.88 9.61 -6.82
CA LEU A 82 6.05 8.73 -7.00
C LEU A 82 7.24 9.41 -7.70
N PHE A 83 7.00 10.45 -8.48
CA PHE A 83 8.05 11.31 -9.05
C PHE A 83 7.52 12.73 -9.25
N TYR A 84 8.43 13.70 -9.39
CA TYR A 84 8.09 15.08 -9.70
C TYR A 84 9.00 15.68 -10.76
N GLU A 85 8.52 16.73 -11.44
CA GLU A 85 9.29 17.54 -12.38
C GLU A 85 9.77 18.80 -11.66
N ASP A 86 11.07 19.09 -11.72
CA ASP A 86 11.67 20.30 -11.18
C ASP A 86 11.58 21.50 -12.15
N GLU A 87 12.03 22.65 -11.69
CA GLU A 87 12.09 23.89 -12.48
C GLU A 87 13.02 23.83 -13.71
N TYR A 88 13.91 22.83 -13.78
CA TYR A 88 14.86 22.61 -14.89
C TYR A 88 14.39 21.54 -15.88
N ARG A 89 13.12 21.11 -15.80
CA ARG A 89 12.53 20.03 -16.61
C ARG A 89 13.25 18.69 -16.41
N LYS A 90 13.70 18.41 -15.20
CA LYS A 90 14.18 17.09 -14.80
C LYS A 90 13.13 16.39 -13.95
N ASN A 91 12.94 15.10 -14.21
CA ASN A 91 12.09 14.26 -13.40
C ASN A 91 12.93 13.53 -12.37
N HIS A 92 12.45 13.49 -11.13
CA HIS A 92 13.11 12.87 -10.00
C HIS A 92 12.22 11.81 -9.37
N ALA A 93 12.72 10.59 -9.20
CA ALA A 93 12.13 9.61 -8.31
C ALA A 93 11.99 10.20 -6.89
N CYS A 94 10.81 10.04 -6.31
CA CYS A 94 10.51 10.55 -4.98
C CYS A 94 10.81 9.51 -3.90
N LEU A 95 10.98 9.97 -2.66
CA LEU A 95 11.18 9.11 -1.49
C LEU A 95 10.14 8.00 -1.38
N SER A 96 8.85 8.28 -1.65
CA SER A 96 7.79 7.27 -1.59
C SER A 96 7.96 6.13 -2.60
N ALA A 97 8.53 6.39 -3.78
CA ALA A 97 8.84 5.36 -4.75
C ALA A 97 10.03 4.51 -4.28
N ASN A 98 11.04 5.14 -3.69
CA ASN A 98 12.23 4.46 -3.18
C ASN A 98 11.86 3.54 -2.01
N GLU A 99 11.18 4.08 -0.99
CA GLU A 99 10.74 3.33 0.19
C GLU A 99 9.86 2.14 -0.21
N LEU A 100 8.90 2.32 -1.13
CA LEU A 100 8.03 1.23 -1.57
C LEU A 100 8.80 0.17 -2.37
N ALA A 101 9.75 0.58 -3.22
CA ALA A 101 10.57 -0.34 -4.00
C ALA A 101 11.47 -1.22 -3.12
N GLU A 102 11.99 -0.66 -2.03
CA GLU A 102 12.89 -1.36 -1.10
C GLU A 102 12.11 -2.22 -0.10
N SER A 103 11.12 -1.64 0.59
CA SER A 103 10.41 -2.32 1.68
C SER A 103 9.33 -3.30 1.20
N ASN A 104 8.75 -3.09 0.01
CA ASN A 104 7.53 -3.75 -0.44
C ASN A 104 6.37 -3.67 0.59
N ASP A 105 6.34 -2.60 1.39
CA ASP A 105 5.29 -2.31 2.37
C ASP A 105 4.23 -1.36 1.78
N LEU A 106 3.22 -1.93 1.14
CA LEU A 106 2.12 -1.14 0.58
C LEU A 106 1.27 -0.47 1.67
N VAL A 107 1.16 -1.08 2.85
CA VAL A 107 0.34 -0.54 3.94
C VAL A 107 0.99 0.74 4.48
N ARG A 108 2.31 0.73 4.73
CA ARG A 108 3.11 1.93 5.06
C ARG A 108 2.97 3.00 3.97
N PHE A 109 3.10 2.62 2.71
CA PHE A 109 2.92 3.53 1.59
C PHE A 109 1.55 4.24 1.64
N PHE A 110 0.46 3.49 1.82
CA PHE A 110 -0.89 4.08 1.90
C PHE A 110 -1.11 4.90 3.16
N LYS A 111 -0.50 4.54 4.30
CA LYS A 111 -0.51 5.39 5.51
C LYS A 111 0.12 6.75 5.22
N ARG A 112 1.32 6.78 4.64
CA ARG A 112 2.02 8.03 4.28
C ARG A 112 1.25 8.86 3.26
N PHE A 113 0.72 8.21 2.23
CA PHE A 113 -0.14 8.85 1.23
C PHE A 113 -1.37 9.49 1.89
N CYS A 114 -2.11 8.73 2.70
CA CYS A 114 -3.29 9.22 3.42
C CYS A 114 -2.96 10.37 4.39
N PHE A 115 -1.78 10.34 5.03
CA PHE A 115 -1.37 11.34 6.03
C PHE A 115 -1.13 12.73 5.44
N THR A 116 -0.64 12.78 4.20
CA THR A 116 -0.31 14.02 3.49
C THR A 116 -1.42 14.48 2.53
N PHE A 117 -2.45 13.65 2.32
CA PHE A 117 -3.53 13.93 1.38
C PHE A 117 -4.44 15.08 1.87
N GLN A 118 -4.55 16.16 1.09
CA GLN A 118 -5.35 17.35 1.40
C GLN A 118 -5.88 18.08 0.16
N TYR A 119 -6.86 18.95 0.34
CA TYR A 119 -7.38 19.85 -0.68
C TYR A 119 -7.25 21.31 -0.23
N PRO A 120 -6.61 22.19 -1.02
CA PRO A 120 -5.99 21.92 -2.32
C PRO A 120 -4.68 21.12 -2.23
N GLY A 121 -4.30 20.49 -3.34
CA GLY A 121 -3.06 19.72 -3.48
C GLY A 121 -2.75 19.45 -4.95
N ALA A 122 -1.47 19.38 -5.33
CA ALA A 122 -1.08 19.34 -6.75
C ALA A 122 -1.34 18.00 -7.46
N HIS A 123 -1.96 17.04 -6.77
CA HIS A 123 -2.58 15.86 -7.36
C HIS A 123 -3.89 16.17 -8.11
N VAL A 124 -4.43 17.39 -7.92
CA VAL A 124 -5.58 17.95 -8.62
C VAL A 124 -5.09 18.85 -9.76
N LYS A 125 -5.81 18.88 -10.89
CA LYS A 125 -5.43 19.78 -12.01
C LYS A 125 -5.61 21.25 -11.60
N ALA A 126 -4.72 22.13 -12.07
CA ALA A 126 -4.71 23.56 -11.71
C ALA A 126 -6.07 24.26 -11.85
N LYS A 127 -6.84 23.96 -12.91
CA LYS A 127 -8.19 24.53 -13.07
C LYS A 127 -9.15 24.19 -11.92
N TYR A 128 -9.07 22.96 -11.38
CA TYR A 128 -9.92 22.52 -10.28
C TYR A 128 -9.37 23.05 -8.95
N ILE A 129 -8.04 23.17 -8.80
CA ILE A 129 -7.45 23.87 -7.66
C ILE A 129 -7.95 25.32 -7.59
N LYS A 130 -8.07 26.00 -8.73
CA LYS A 130 -8.66 27.34 -8.79
C LYS A 130 -10.09 27.36 -8.27
N GLU A 131 -10.94 26.42 -8.70
CA GLU A 131 -12.32 26.29 -8.20
C GLU A 131 -12.35 26.01 -6.67
N LEU A 132 -11.43 25.20 -6.15
CA LEU A 132 -11.28 24.95 -4.70
C LEU A 132 -10.92 26.24 -3.94
N ILE A 133 -9.98 27.01 -4.47
CA ILE A 133 -9.55 28.30 -3.91
C ILE A 133 -10.71 29.31 -3.90
N GLU A 134 -11.45 29.42 -5.00
CA GLU A 134 -12.62 30.31 -5.11
C GLU A 134 -13.73 29.96 -4.10
N ASN A 135 -13.85 28.67 -3.76
CA ASN A 135 -14.77 28.18 -2.73
C ASN A 135 -14.14 28.11 -1.33
N LYS A 136 -12.93 28.63 -1.17
CA LYS A 136 -12.16 28.69 0.09
C LYS A 136 -11.96 27.33 0.77
N ILE A 137 -11.91 26.26 -0.01
CA ILE A 137 -11.81 24.89 0.53
C ILE A 137 -10.44 24.70 1.17
N ARG A 138 -10.46 24.16 2.40
CA ARG A 138 -9.29 23.79 3.20
C ARG A 138 -9.61 22.50 3.93
N PHE A 139 -9.26 21.37 3.31
CA PHE A 139 -9.79 20.08 3.75
C PHE A 139 -8.75 18.96 3.79
N LYS A 140 -8.62 18.31 4.95
CA LYS A 140 -7.81 17.11 5.15
C LYS A 140 -8.74 15.90 5.36
N PRO A 141 -9.16 15.20 4.29
CA PRO A 141 -10.28 14.27 4.33
C PRO A 141 -10.06 13.09 5.27
N VAL A 142 -8.87 12.49 5.26
CA VAL A 142 -8.57 11.31 6.07
C VAL A 142 -8.68 11.62 7.55
N ALA A 143 -8.03 12.70 8.00
CA ALA A 143 -8.10 13.14 9.38
C ALA A 143 -9.55 13.47 9.80
N TYR A 144 -10.32 14.14 8.93
CA TYR A 144 -11.71 14.45 9.20
C TYR A 144 -12.58 13.19 9.35
N PHE A 145 -12.48 12.22 8.44
CA PHE A 145 -13.23 10.96 8.52
C PHE A 145 -12.90 10.15 9.77
N LEU A 146 -11.61 10.08 10.16
CA LEU A 146 -11.19 9.43 11.40
C LEU A 146 -11.78 10.13 12.63
N ARG A 147 -11.80 11.47 12.63
CA ARG A 147 -12.43 12.25 13.72
C ARG A 147 -13.94 12.04 13.80
N VAL A 148 -14.66 12.03 12.68
CA VAL A 148 -16.10 11.74 12.65
C VAL A 148 -16.38 10.39 13.30
N LEU A 149 -15.67 9.33 12.90
CA LEU A 149 -15.86 8.01 13.48
C LEU A 149 -15.42 7.96 14.95
N SER A 150 -14.30 8.57 15.32
CA SER A 150 -13.80 8.58 16.70
C SER A 150 -14.78 9.30 17.64
N ASP A 151 -15.29 10.45 17.24
CA ASP A 151 -16.24 11.22 18.04
C ASP A 151 -17.60 10.51 18.11
N ALA A 152 -18.04 9.87 17.03
CA ALA A 152 -19.24 9.03 17.01
C ALA A 152 -19.15 7.85 17.99
N GLU A 153 -18.03 7.14 18.04
CA GLU A 153 -17.84 6.02 18.96
C GLU A 153 -17.76 6.47 20.41
N LYS A 154 -17.12 7.61 20.68
CA LYS A 154 -17.09 8.22 22.02
C LYS A 154 -18.49 8.61 22.50
N GLU A 155 -19.29 9.24 21.65
CA GLU A 155 -20.65 9.68 22.01
C GLU A 155 -21.60 8.48 22.20
N THR A 156 -21.50 7.47 21.33
CA THR A 156 -22.46 6.36 21.32
C THR A 156 -22.06 5.16 22.18
N GLY A 157 -20.79 5.08 22.60
CA GLY A 157 -20.24 3.96 23.36
C GLY A 157 -20.16 2.65 22.57
N LYS A 158 -20.28 2.68 21.24
CA LYS A 158 -20.26 1.50 20.36
C LYS A 158 -19.53 1.78 19.05
N LYS A 159 -19.08 0.71 18.39
CA LYS A 159 -18.45 0.81 17.06
C LYS A 159 -19.38 1.49 16.06
N CYS A 160 -18.86 2.48 15.35
CA CYS A 160 -19.60 3.27 14.37
C CYS A 160 -19.02 3.08 12.97
N TYR A 161 -19.88 3.26 11.97
CA TYR A 161 -19.46 3.19 10.57
C TYR A 161 -20.04 4.31 9.74
N ILE A 162 -19.37 4.56 8.62
CA ILE A 162 -19.87 5.38 7.51
C ILE A 162 -19.88 4.57 6.22
N THR A 163 -20.76 4.94 5.29
CA THR A 163 -20.79 4.43 3.92
C THR A 163 -20.14 5.43 2.97
N LYS A 164 -19.80 4.99 1.75
CA LYS A 164 -19.28 5.90 0.70
C LYS A 164 -20.25 7.02 0.36
N ALA A 165 -21.55 6.74 0.38
CA ALA A 165 -22.58 7.74 0.13
C ALA A 165 -22.64 8.78 1.25
N GLU A 166 -22.65 8.35 2.52
CA GLU A 166 -22.64 9.26 3.67
C GLU A 166 -21.37 10.11 3.70
N ALA A 167 -20.20 9.51 3.48
CA ALA A 167 -18.94 10.24 3.36
C ALA A 167 -18.98 11.27 2.23
N CYS A 168 -19.64 10.96 1.11
CA CYS A 168 -19.80 11.87 -0.01
C CYS A 168 -20.72 13.06 0.34
N TYR A 169 -21.96 12.79 0.74
CA TYR A 169 -23.01 13.82 0.85
C TYR A 169 -22.98 14.58 2.18
N CYS A 170 -22.62 13.93 3.28
CA CYS A 170 -22.65 14.55 4.60
C CYS A 170 -21.32 15.21 4.97
N ILE A 171 -20.24 14.98 4.19
CA ILE A 171 -18.90 15.47 4.49
C ILE A 171 -18.22 16.02 3.24
N PHE A 172 -17.91 15.17 2.26
CA PHE A 172 -16.97 15.50 1.18
C PHE A 172 -17.47 16.56 0.20
N ASN A 173 -18.79 16.62 -0.01
CA ASN A 173 -19.42 17.66 -0.83
C ASN A 173 -20.04 18.79 0.01
N ASP A 174 -19.83 18.80 1.33
CA ASP A 174 -20.47 19.73 2.26
C ASP A 174 -19.45 20.77 2.73
N LEU A 175 -19.60 22.01 2.26
CA LEU A 175 -18.71 23.13 2.59
C LEU A 175 -18.64 23.42 4.08
N ARG A 176 -19.65 23.01 4.87
CA ARG A 176 -19.56 23.08 6.34
C ARG A 176 -18.37 22.27 6.85
N CYS A 177 -18.10 21.11 6.24
CA CYS A 177 -16.97 20.26 6.58
C CYS A 177 -15.68 20.69 5.87
N THR A 178 -15.76 20.98 4.56
CA THR A 178 -14.55 21.16 3.73
C THR A 178 -14.00 22.58 3.69
N ARG A 179 -14.78 23.58 4.11
CA ARG A 179 -14.39 25.00 4.18
C ARG A 179 -14.53 25.54 5.60
N ASP A 180 -15.70 25.33 6.22
CA ASP A 180 -16.04 25.96 7.50
C ASP A 180 -15.47 25.23 8.72
N ASN A 181 -14.84 24.06 8.52
CA ASN A 181 -14.25 23.21 9.56
C ASN A 181 -15.25 22.90 10.69
N GLU A 182 -16.49 22.57 10.33
CA GLU A 182 -17.55 22.17 11.26
C GLU A 182 -17.04 21.04 12.18
N PRO A 183 -17.37 21.06 13.49
CA PRO A 183 -17.05 19.96 14.39
C PRO A 183 -17.48 18.61 13.81
N PRO A 184 -16.59 17.60 13.72
CA PRO A 184 -16.87 16.31 13.08
C PRO A 184 -18.10 15.58 13.63
N ILE A 185 -18.42 15.76 14.91
CA ILE A 185 -19.63 15.19 15.52
C ILE A 185 -20.93 15.68 14.87
N ASN A 186 -20.98 16.91 14.34
CA ASN A 186 -22.17 17.42 13.66
C ASN A 186 -22.42 16.69 12.33
N ALA A 187 -21.34 16.33 11.62
CA ALA A 187 -21.45 15.50 10.42
C ALA A 187 -21.95 14.09 10.79
N TRP A 188 -21.55 13.54 11.93
CA TRP A 188 -22.10 12.30 12.45
C TRP A 188 -23.60 12.41 12.78
N HIS A 189 -24.03 13.45 13.50
CA HIS A 189 -25.44 13.69 13.79
C HIS A 189 -26.28 13.81 12.51
N ARG A 190 -25.72 14.44 11.47
CA ARG A 190 -26.34 14.53 10.15
C ARG A 190 -26.55 13.14 9.54
N ILE A 191 -25.55 12.28 9.62
CA ILE A 191 -25.63 10.88 9.17
C ILE A 191 -26.68 10.11 9.97
N GLN A 192 -26.68 10.22 11.30
CA GLN A 192 -27.67 9.55 12.16
C GLN A 192 -29.09 10.00 11.86
N LYS A 193 -29.34 11.30 11.78
CA LYS A 193 -30.64 11.86 11.43
C LYS A 193 -31.12 11.36 10.06
N ASN A 194 -30.22 11.27 9.08
CA ASN A 194 -30.57 10.73 7.77
C ASN A 194 -30.93 9.24 7.84
N ARG A 195 -30.25 8.44 8.66
CA ARG A 195 -30.59 7.03 8.90
C ARG A 195 -31.95 6.88 9.59
N GLU A 196 -32.23 7.67 10.62
CA GLU A 196 -33.51 7.69 11.35
C GLU A 196 -34.69 8.07 10.45
N LEU A 197 -34.45 8.99 9.51
CA LEU A 197 -35.45 9.42 8.52
C LEU A 197 -35.49 8.53 7.26
N GLU A 198 -34.77 7.40 7.26
CA GLU A 198 -34.66 6.46 6.14
C GLU A 198 -34.36 7.18 4.80
N ARG A 199 -33.42 8.13 4.85
CA ARG A 199 -32.98 8.88 3.67
C ARG A 199 -32.10 8.02 2.79
N GLU A 200 -32.38 8.07 1.50
CA GLU A 200 -31.53 7.45 0.48
C GLU A 200 -30.56 8.47 -0.12
N TYR A 201 -29.48 7.98 -0.72
CA TYR A 201 -28.51 8.78 -1.43
C TYR A 201 -28.41 8.31 -2.88
N VAL A 202 -28.27 9.24 -3.82
CA VAL A 202 -28.02 8.88 -5.23
C VAL A 202 -26.58 8.37 -5.33
N GLN A 203 -26.45 7.10 -5.73
CA GLN A 203 -25.16 6.40 -5.83
C GLN A 203 -24.73 6.16 -7.28
N GLU A 204 -25.53 6.59 -8.25
CA GLU A 204 -25.29 6.38 -9.67
C GLU A 204 -24.09 7.20 -10.19
N GLY A 205 -23.40 6.64 -11.18
CA GLY A 205 -22.26 7.28 -11.84
C GLY A 205 -21.07 7.55 -10.91
N ASP A 206 -20.36 8.65 -11.17
CA ASP A 206 -19.12 9.01 -10.47
C ASP A 206 -19.37 9.85 -9.20
N ILE A 207 -20.61 9.97 -8.73
CA ILE A 207 -20.99 10.92 -7.66
C ILE A 207 -20.27 10.61 -6.35
N ILE A 208 -20.40 9.37 -5.85
CA ILE A 208 -19.79 8.94 -4.59
C ILE A 208 -18.33 8.51 -4.74
N ARG A 209 -17.78 8.58 -5.96
CA ARG A 209 -16.49 7.98 -6.27
C ARG A 209 -15.35 8.60 -5.49
N TYR A 210 -15.25 9.93 -5.40
CA TYR A 210 -14.11 10.61 -4.79
C TYR A 210 -13.98 10.32 -3.29
N ALA A 211 -15.08 10.47 -2.55
CA ALA A 211 -15.11 10.09 -1.13
C ALA A 211 -14.87 8.57 -0.98
N GLY A 212 -15.44 7.77 -1.87
CA GLY A 212 -15.25 6.32 -1.90
C GLY A 212 -13.81 5.89 -2.16
N ASP A 213 -13.09 6.56 -3.05
CA ASP A 213 -11.68 6.31 -3.37
C ASP A 213 -10.82 6.56 -2.11
N ILE A 214 -11.09 7.65 -1.38
CA ILE A 214 -10.39 7.96 -0.13
C ILE A 214 -10.65 6.90 0.94
N LEU A 215 -11.90 6.47 1.12
CA LEU A 215 -12.22 5.37 2.05
C LEU A 215 -11.54 4.05 1.65
N ASP A 216 -11.44 3.76 0.35
CA ASP A 216 -10.71 2.60 -0.14
C ASP A 216 -9.20 2.73 0.16
N TYR A 217 -8.60 3.91 0.01
CA TYR A 217 -7.19 4.13 0.40
C TYR A 217 -6.96 4.03 1.90
N MET A 218 -7.91 4.50 2.72
CA MET A 218 -7.86 4.33 4.18
C MET A 218 -7.98 2.86 4.61
N GLU A 219 -8.77 2.07 3.89
CA GLU A 219 -8.81 0.62 4.08
C GLU A 219 -7.47 -0.04 3.71
N LEU A 220 -6.86 0.35 2.56
CA LEU A 220 -5.54 -0.12 2.16
C LEU A 220 -4.42 0.29 3.14
N ALA A 221 -4.55 1.47 3.76
CA ALA A 221 -3.66 1.97 4.81
C ALA A 221 -3.85 1.28 6.18
N ASN A 222 -4.73 0.28 6.27
CA ASN A 222 -5.13 -0.39 7.51
C ASN A 222 -5.85 0.52 8.55
N LEU A 223 -6.14 1.78 8.23
CA LEU A 223 -6.79 2.72 9.16
C LEU A 223 -8.27 2.38 9.38
N LEU A 224 -8.91 1.79 8.35
CA LEU A 224 -10.29 1.34 8.39
C LEU A 224 -10.39 -0.16 8.10
N THR A 225 -11.43 -0.78 8.65
CA THR A 225 -11.93 -2.09 8.21
C THR A 225 -13.27 -1.91 7.52
N SER A 226 -13.59 -2.75 6.53
CA SER A 226 -14.89 -2.71 5.88
C SER A 226 -15.57 -4.07 5.80
N TYR A 227 -16.90 -4.06 5.85
CA TYR A 227 -17.71 -5.23 5.52
C TYR A 227 -18.24 -5.10 4.09
N ASN A 228 -17.76 -5.96 3.20
CA ASN A 228 -18.11 -5.98 1.77
C ASN A 228 -17.91 -4.63 1.05
N GLY A 229 -16.99 -3.78 1.51
CA GLY A 229 -16.75 -2.45 0.93
C GLY A 229 -17.90 -1.46 1.09
N LYS A 230 -18.87 -1.76 1.98
CA LYS A 230 -20.08 -0.94 2.18
C LYS A 230 -20.00 -0.10 3.45
N HIS A 231 -19.69 -0.74 4.57
CA HIS A 231 -19.64 -0.12 5.90
C HIS A 231 -18.19 -0.06 6.36
N PHE A 232 -17.68 1.15 6.59
CA PHE A 232 -16.29 1.41 6.99
C PHE A 232 -16.22 1.80 8.46
N TYR A 233 -15.42 1.09 9.24
CA TYR A 233 -15.22 1.24 10.68
C TYR A 233 -13.76 1.58 10.97
N LEU A 234 -13.49 2.25 12.10
CA LEU A 234 -12.12 2.40 12.59
C LEU A 234 -11.48 1.03 12.80
N ASN A 235 -10.20 0.91 12.45
CA ASN A 235 -9.40 -0.22 12.90
C ASN A 235 -8.76 0.12 14.26
N HIS A 236 -9.41 -0.26 15.36
CA HIS A 236 -8.93 0.02 16.73
C HIS A 236 -7.54 -0.53 17.06
N ARG A 237 -7.04 -1.49 16.27
CA ARG A 237 -5.69 -2.02 16.46
C ARG A 237 -4.60 -1.11 15.89
N GLU A 238 -4.99 -0.20 15.00
CA GLU A 238 -4.16 0.91 14.51
C GLU A 238 -4.41 2.20 15.32
N ASN A 239 -4.89 2.11 16.56
CA ASN A 239 -5.29 3.29 17.33
C ASN A 239 -4.14 4.29 17.55
N GLU A 240 -2.90 3.83 17.72
CA GLU A 240 -1.75 4.74 17.80
C GLU A 240 -1.59 5.54 16.50
N THR A 241 -1.59 4.85 15.35
CA THR A 241 -1.56 5.48 14.02
C THR A 241 -2.74 6.45 13.85
N ILE A 242 -3.96 6.02 14.17
CA ILE A 242 -5.18 6.84 14.06
C ILE A 242 -5.07 8.10 14.91
N LEU A 243 -4.59 8.01 16.15
CA LEU A 243 -4.39 9.17 17.02
C LEU A 243 -3.38 10.16 16.43
N ARG A 244 -2.32 9.68 15.77
CA ARG A 244 -1.37 10.55 15.06
C ARG A 244 -2.05 11.32 13.93
N PHE A 245 -2.93 10.69 13.15
CA PHE A 245 -3.72 11.38 12.13
C PHE A 245 -4.68 12.42 12.72
N VAL A 246 -5.39 12.04 13.78
CA VAL A 246 -6.41 12.89 14.42
C VAL A 246 -5.79 14.13 15.07
N ASN A 247 -4.59 13.99 15.64
CA ASN A 247 -3.90 15.06 16.38
C ASN A 247 -2.91 15.86 15.50
N SER A 248 -2.73 15.47 14.23
CA SER A 248 -1.77 16.12 13.34
C SER A 248 -2.26 17.50 12.87
N ASN A 249 -1.36 18.49 12.97
CA ASN A 249 -1.54 19.82 12.37
C ASN A 249 -0.81 19.96 11.02
N GLU A 250 -0.27 18.86 10.48
CA GLU A 250 0.48 18.87 9.22
C GLU A 250 -0.39 19.39 8.08
N TRP A 251 0.11 20.41 7.38
CA TRP A 251 -0.60 21.09 6.30
C TRP A 251 0.41 21.65 5.29
N PHE A 252 0.10 21.56 4.02
CA PHE A 252 0.78 22.29 2.95
C PHE A 252 0.05 23.63 2.76
N ASP A 253 0.74 24.71 3.10
CA ASP A 253 0.20 26.05 3.29
C ASP A 253 0.42 27.00 2.11
N GLU A 254 1.16 26.62 1.07
CA GLU A 254 1.42 27.52 -0.07
C GLU A 254 0.17 27.94 -0.87
N TYR A 255 -0.97 27.29 -0.64
CA TYR A 255 -2.26 27.72 -1.21
C TYR A 255 -3.03 28.69 -0.31
N ASP A 256 -2.64 28.88 0.96
CA ASP A 256 -3.45 29.56 1.97
C ASP A 256 -3.68 31.05 1.63
N GLU A 257 -2.65 31.77 1.16
CA GLU A 257 -2.80 33.18 0.72
C GLU A 257 -3.87 33.31 -0.38
N TYR A 258 -3.90 32.37 -1.33
CA TYR A 258 -4.87 32.39 -2.42
C TYR A 258 -6.27 32.03 -1.96
N ILE A 259 -6.40 31.09 -1.01
CA ILE A 259 -7.66 30.70 -0.37
C ILE A 259 -8.26 31.91 0.37
N GLU A 260 -7.45 32.65 1.12
CA GLU A 260 -7.88 33.87 1.83
C GLU A 260 -8.36 34.94 0.85
N ARG A 261 -7.58 35.15 -0.22
CA ARG A 261 -7.90 36.07 -1.32
C ARG A 261 -9.12 35.63 -2.13
N GLY A 262 -9.44 34.33 -2.13
CA GLY A 262 -10.53 33.72 -2.91
C GLY A 262 -10.26 33.68 -4.42
N THR A 263 -9.01 33.82 -4.86
CA THR A 263 -8.66 33.74 -6.28
C THR A 263 -7.17 33.46 -6.50
N ALA A 264 -6.85 32.77 -7.60
CA ALA A 264 -5.50 32.58 -8.10
C ALA A 264 -5.48 32.46 -9.64
N SER A 265 -4.40 32.94 -10.23
CA SER A 265 -4.02 32.63 -11.60
C SER A 265 -3.52 31.18 -11.72
N LEU A 266 -3.54 30.64 -12.94
CA LEU A 266 -3.02 29.28 -13.18
C LEU A 266 -1.51 29.21 -12.95
N ASP A 267 -0.78 30.29 -13.18
CA ASP A 267 0.67 30.35 -12.98
C ASP A 267 1.02 30.33 -11.49
N GLU A 268 0.32 31.12 -10.66
CA GLU A 268 0.45 31.05 -9.19
C GLU A 268 0.22 29.62 -8.68
N ILE A 269 -0.84 28.94 -9.14
CA ILE A 269 -1.13 27.55 -8.76
C ILE A 269 -0.04 26.58 -9.23
N ASN A 270 0.44 26.73 -10.46
CA ASN A 270 1.46 25.84 -11.02
C ASN A 270 2.81 26.00 -10.31
N ASN A 271 3.12 27.19 -9.81
CA ASN A 271 4.36 27.45 -9.05
C ASN A 271 4.42 26.66 -7.73
N CYS A 272 3.28 26.35 -7.12
CA CYS A 272 3.22 25.51 -5.90
C CYS A 272 3.44 24.01 -6.17
N LYS A 273 3.42 23.56 -7.43
CA LYS A 273 3.37 22.13 -7.77
C LYS A 273 4.61 21.36 -7.33
N SER A 274 5.80 21.89 -7.60
CA SER A 274 7.06 21.23 -7.24
C SER A 274 7.19 21.12 -5.71
N ASN A 275 6.85 22.19 -4.99
CA ASN A 275 6.89 22.22 -3.53
C ASN A 275 5.84 21.30 -2.90
N TRP A 276 4.65 21.15 -3.49
CA TRP A 276 3.70 20.12 -3.06
C TRP A 276 4.29 18.72 -3.11
N PHE A 277 4.96 18.35 -4.21
CA PHE A 277 5.55 17.00 -4.32
C PHE A 277 6.74 16.82 -3.38
N ARG A 278 7.54 17.87 -3.15
CA ARG A 278 8.58 17.86 -2.11
C ARG A 278 7.97 17.69 -0.72
N TYR A 279 6.88 18.39 -0.42
CA TYR A 279 6.15 18.26 0.84
C TYR A 279 5.66 16.83 1.05
N VAL A 280 4.86 16.25 0.15
CA VAL A 280 4.31 14.89 0.37
C VAL A 280 5.38 13.80 0.38
N ASN A 281 6.59 14.09 -0.13
CA ASN A 281 7.73 13.18 -0.13
C ASN A 281 8.84 13.53 0.87
N ARG A 282 8.61 14.47 1.80
CA ARG A 282 9.54 14.75 2.91
C ARG A 282 9.64 13.57 3.89
N GLU A 283 10.78 13.41 4.54
CA GLU A 283 10.90 12.48 5.65
C GLU A 283 9.94 12.86 6.79
N LEU A 284 9.25 11.86 7.36
CA LEU A 284 8.35 12.04 8.49
C LEU A 284 9.07 11.57 9.75
N THR A 285 9.91 12.44 10.33
CA THR A 285 10.77 12.08 11.47
C THR A 285 9.98 11.74 12.73
N ASP A 286 8.79 12.34 12.89
CA ASP A 286 8.01 12.23 14.12
C ASP A 286 7.01 11.07 14.08
N THR A 287 6.90 10.35 12.95
CA THR A 287 5.94 9.26 12.78
C THR A 287 6.51 8.12 11.95
N ASP A 288 6.61 6.96 12.60
CA ASP A 288 6.91 5.71 11.94
C ASP A 288 5.62 5.02 11.48
N PHE A 289 5.46 4.90 10.16
CA PHE A 289 4.33 4.22 9.53
C PHE A 289 4.63 2.78 9.10
N SER A 290 5.79 2.23 9.45
CA SER A 290 6.11 0.82 9.19
C SER A 290 5.00 -0.09 9.70
N THR A 291 4.66 -1.12 8.93
CA THR A 291 3.66 -2.09 9.35
C THR A 291 4.25 -3.02 10.40
N ASP A 292 3.63 -3.06 11.58
CA ASP A 292 3.88 -4.15 12.54
C ASP A 292 3.15 -5.40 12.04
N ILE A 293 3.89 -6.37 11.51
CA ILE A 293 3.30 -7.56 10.89
C ILE A 293 2.52 -8.40 11.91
N THR A 294 3.01 -8.47 13.15
CA THR A 294 2.35 -9.25 14.20
C THR A 294 0.96 -8.67 14.45
N ASN A 295 0.86 -7.37 14.67
CA ASN A 295 -0.44 -6.70 14.82
C ASN A 295 -1.27 -6.86 13.56
N TYR A 296 -0.68 -6.64 12.38
CA TYR A 296 -1.35 -6.71 11.10
C TYR A 296 -1.97 -8.08 10.77
N ILE A 297 -1.28 -9.18 11.09
CA ILE A 297 -1.80 -10.54 10.94
C ILE A 297 -2.80 -10.85 12.07
N CYS A 298 -2.52 -10.44 13.30
CA CYS A 298 -3.44 -10.65 14.41
C CYS A 298 -4.77 -9.88 14.22
N ASP A 299 -4.76 -8.71 13.55
CA ASP A 299 -5.96 -7.94 13.14
C ASP A 299 -6.96 -8.83 12.40
N ALA A 300 -6.46 -9.90 11.79
CA ALA A 300 -7.27 -10.84 11.06
C ALA A 300 -8.11 -11.80 11.91
N LEU A 301 -8.02 -11.75 13.24
CA LEU A 301 -8.62 -12.77 14.10
C LEU A 301 -9.90 -12.35 14.83
N ASP A 302 -10.17 -11.05 14.97
CA ASP A 302 -11.23 -10.52 15.86
C ASP A 302 -12.58 -10.23 15.19
N SER A 303 -12.74 -10.53 13.90
CA SER A 303 -14.06 -10.41 13.27
C SER A 303 -14.90 -11.63 13.62
N GLU A 304 -15.79 -11.49 14.61
CA GLU A 304 -16.71 -12.52 15.13
C GLU A 304 -17.62 -13.22 14.08
N LYS A 305 -17.55 -12.81 12.80
CA LYS A 305 -18.35 -13.36 11.70
C LYS A 305 -17.55 -13.92 10.53
N ASP A 306 -16.23 -13.99 10.65
CA ASP A 306 -15.40 -14.34 9.51
C ASP A 306 -14.93 -15.80 9.60
N ASN A 307 -15.31 -16.59 8.59
CA ASN A 307 -14.76 -17.92 8.29
C ASN A 307 -13.28 -17.79 7.82
N ARG A 308 -12.49 -16.91 8.45
CA ARG A 308 -11.07 -16.76 8.15
C ARG A 308 -10.34 -18.02 8.59
N ASN A 309 -9.47 -18.46 7.69
CA ASN A 309 -8.80 -19.76 7.70
C ASN A 309 -8.15 -20.01 9.07
N GLU A 310 -8.45 -21.15 9.71
CA GLU A 310 -7.86 -21.60 10.98
C GLU A 310 -6.32 -21.48 10.97
N ARG A 311 -5.73 -21.57 9.78
CA ARG A 311 -4.32 -21.34 9.49
C ARG A 311 -3.82 -19.94 9.87
N MET A 312 -4.56 -18.88 9.56
CA MET A 312 -4.13 -17.51 9.92
C MET A 312 -4.05 -17.33 11.43
N LYS A 313 -4.93 -18.02 12.18
CA LYS A 313 -4.87 -18.08 13.66
C LYS A 313 -3.61 -18.80 14.13
N GLN A 314 -3.30 -19.94 13.55
CA GLN A 314 -2.08 -20.68 13.87
C GLN A 314 -0.82 -19.85 13.60
N PHE A 315 -0.78 -19.12 12.49
CA PHE A 315 0.34 -18.22 12.16
C PHE A 315 0.50 -17.06 13.13
N ALA A 316 -0.61 -16.39 13.48
CA ALA A 316 -0.58 -15.33 14.48
C ALA A 316 -0.02 -15.81 15.83
N VAL A 317 -0.49 -16.99 16.30
CA VAL A 317 0.01 -17.61 17.53
C VAL A 317 1.50 -17.96 17.43
N TYR A 318 1.94 -18.46 16.27
CA TYR A 318 3.34 -18.76 16.03
C TYR A 318 4.21 -17.49 16.09
N LEU A 319 3.82 -16.41 15.40
CA LEU A 319 4.52 -15.13 15.43
C LEU A 319 4.57 -14.53 16.83
N GLU A 320 3.46 -14.55 17.58
CA GLU A 320 3.43 -14.10 18.97
C GLU A 320 4.39 -14.90 19.87
N LYS A 321 4.53 -16.21 19.63
CA LYS A 321 5.49 -17.04 20.37
C LYS A 321 6.91 -16.63 20.04
N ILE A 322 7.30 -16.60 18.76
CA ILE A 322 8.68 -16.28 18.37
C ILE A 322 9.06 -14.86 18.83
N ASN A 323 8.15 -13.89 18.69
CA ASN A 323 8.43 -12.51 19.10
C ASN A 323 8.80 -12.40 20.59
N LYS A 324 8.27 -13.30 21.45
CA LYS A 324 8.63 -13.36 22.87
C LYS A 324 10.01 -13.98 23.14
N PHE A 325 10.53 -14.81 22.23
CA PHE A 325 11.78 -15.54 22.42
C PHE A 325 12.98 -14.90 21.70
N ASP A 326 12.78 -14.37 20.49
CA ASP A 326 13.86 -13.91 19.61
C ASP A 326 13.96 -12.39 19.47
N ASN A 327 13.14 -11.60 20.18
CA ASN A 327 13.09 -10.13 20.06
C ASN A 327 13.03 -9.67 18.59
N LEU A 328 12.13 -10.27 17.81
CA LEU A 328 11.96 -9.97 16.39
C LEU A 328 11.68 -8.48 16.16
N ASN A 329 12.32 -7.90 15.14
CA ASN A 329 11.94 -6.57 14.69
C ASN A 329 10.66 -6.68 13.86
N THR A 330 9.49 -6.52 14.49
CA THR A 330 8.16 -6.68 13.86
C THR A 330 7.87 -5.68 12.73
N LYS A 331 8.77 -4.72 12.50
CA LYS A 331 8.71 -3.69 11.47
C LYS A 331 9.69 -3.92 10.31
N ASP A 332 10.61 -4.88 10.46
CA ASP A 332 11.47 -5.34 9.37
C ASP A 332 10.83 -6.54 8.67
N ILE A 333 10.30 -6.25 7.48
CA ILE A 333 9.54 -7.21 6.68
C ILE A 333 10.43 -8.33 6.13
N GLY A 334 11.72 -8.05 5.93
CA GLY A 334 12.72 -9.04 5.54
C GLY A 334 12.87 -10.09 6.64
N ASP A 335 13.26 -9.65 7.84
CA ASP A 335 13.52 -10.54 8.99
C ASP A 335 12.32 -11.41 9.37
N ILE A 336 11.10 -10.85 9.36
CA ILE A 336 9.88 -11.62 9.64
C ILE A 336 9.63 -12.65 8.55
N GLY A 337 9.87 -12.27 7.29
CA GLY A 337 9.78 -13.19 6.16
C GLY A 337 10.73 -14.37 6.32
N GLU A 338 11.99 -14.10 6.63
CA GLU A 338 13.01 -15.12 6.90
C GLU A 338 12.60 -16.01 8.07
N THR A 339 12.10 -15.43 9.17
CA THR A 339 11.61 -16.19 10.33
C THR A 339 10.48 -17.15 9.96
N LEU A 340 9.51 -16.67 9.19
CA LEU A 340 8.38 -17.49 8.75
C LEU A 340 8.83 -18.63 7.83
N VAL A 341 9.79 -18.38 6.94
CA VAL A 341 10.34 -19.40 6.05
C VAL A 341 11.21 -20.41 6.81
N GLU A 342 11.99 -19.97 7.79
CA GLU A 342 12.76 -20.85 8.68
C GLU A 342 11.84 -21.83 9.42
N GLY A 343 10.77 -21.31 10.03
CA GLY A 343 9.74 -22.14 10.66
C GLY A 343 9.09 -23.13 9.70
N HIS A 344 8.74 -22.67 8.49
CA HIS A 344 8.19 -23.53 7.46
C HIS A 344 9.14 -24.68 7.08
N GLU A 345 10.44 -24.40 6.93
CA GLU A 345 11.43 -25.43 6.61
C GLU A 345 11.62 -26.45 7.75
N CYS A 346 11.62 -26.00 9.01
CA CYS A 346 11.63 -26.89 10.17
C CYS A 346 10.41 -27.82 10.16
N GLU A 347 9.21 -27.28 9.91
CA GLU A 347 7.97 -28.07 9.87
C GLU A 347 7.94 -29.02 8.68
N ARG A 348 8.46 -28.60 7.52
CA ARG A 348 8.60 -29.45 6.33
C ARG A 348 9.47 -30.67 6.62
N LEU A 349 10.62 -30.48 7.27
CA LEU A 349 11.51 -31.58 7.66
C LEU A 349 10.86 -32.51 8.69
N ARG A 350 10.18 -31.95 9.70
CA ARG A 350 9.46 -32.72 10.73
C ARG A 350 8.36 -33.59 10.11
N ILE A 351 7.51 -33.03 9.27
CA ILE A 351 6.45 -33.75 8.55
C ILE A 351 7.06 -34.82 7.63
N GLY A 352 8.21 -34.54 7.02
CA GLY A 352 8.96 -35.50 6.20
C GLY A 352 9.71 -36.58 6.99
N GLY A 353 9.58 -36.63 8.31
CA GLY A 353 10.22 -37.64 9.17
C GLY A 353 11.72 -37.45 9.40
N ARG A 354 12.24 -36.24 9.14
CA ARG A 354 13.66 -35.87 9.29
C ARG A 354 13.88 -34.84 10.39
N GLU A 355 13.32 -35.12 11.57
CA GLU A 355 13.49 -34.27 12.75
C GLU A 355 14.96 -34.08 13.13
N ASP A 356 15.78 -35.10 12.84
CA ASP A 356 17.22 -35.07 13.00
C ASP A 356 17.92 -33.97 12.20
N LEU A 357 17.31 -33.45 11.12
CA LEU A 357 17.88 -32.39 10.28
C LEU A 357 17.48 -30.98 10.69
N ILE A 358 16.50 -30.79 11.59
CA ILE A 358 15.95 -29.47 11.94
C ILE A 358 17.05 -28.51 12.45
N HIS A 359 18.00 -29.02 13.24
CA HIS A 359 19.11 -28.22 13.78
C HIS A 359 20.07 -27.66 12.70
N LEU A 360 19.94 -28.11 11.45
CA LEU A 360 20.70 -27.62 10.30
C LEU A 360 19.98 -26.52 9.54
N VAL A 361 18.69 -26.26 9.82
CA VAL A 361 17.96 -25.09 9.31
C VAL A 361 18.46 -23.87 10.05
N LYS A 362 19.05 -22.92 9.32
CA LYS A 362 19.65 -21.72 9.91
C LYS A 362 19.43 -20.51 9.01
N LYS A 363 19.08 -19.37 9.61
CA LYS A 363 19.28 -18.05 8.99
C LYS A 363 20.77 -17.73 8.83
N MET A 364 21.12 -17.13 7.71
CA MET A 364 22.47 -16.73 7.36
C MET A 364 22.70 -15.27 7.77
N PRO A 365 23.75 -14.97 8.55
CA PRO A 365 24.09 -13.59 8.85
C PRO A 365 24.42 -12.79 7.58
N THR A 366 23.81 -11.61 7.44
CA THR A 366 24.01 -10.71 6.28
C THR A 366 25.49 -10.38 6.03
N GLU A 367 26.28 -10.24 7.10
CA GLU A 367 27.71 -9.95 7.06
C GLU A 367 28.54 -10.99 6.30
N LEU A 368 28.06 -12.24 6.21
CA LEU A 368 28.74 -13.31 5.49
C LEU A 368 28.57 -13.20 3.97
N ALA A 369 27.61 -12.39 3.49
CA ALA A 369 27.34 -12.14 2.07
C ALA A 369 27.27 -13.41 1.21
N VAL A 370 26.68 -14.50 1.74
CA VAL A 370 26.62 -15.82 1.07
C VAL A 370 25.64 -15.87 -0.11
N GLY A 371 24.80 -14.84 -0.27
CA GLY A 371 23.85 -14.68 -1.38
C GLY A 371 22.56 -15.49 -1.24
N TYR A 372 22.20 -15.89 -0.03
CA TYR A 372 20.90 -16.46 0.33
C TYR A 372 20.66 -16.28 1.84
N ASP A 373 19.39 -16.25 2.26
CA ASP A 373 19.00 -15.95 3.65
C ASP A 373 18.95 -17.19 4.55
N ILE A 374 18.58 -18.36 4.02
CA ILE A 374 18.38 -19.57 4.84
C ILE A 374 19.12 -20.76 4.23
N SER A 375 19.89 -21.47 5.06
CA SER A 375 20.39 -22.80 4.75
C SER A 375 19.48 -23.85 5.36
N SER A 376 18.91 -24.72 4.53
CA SER A 376 18.02 -25.83 4.90
C SER A 376 18.53 -27.14 4.26
N ARG A 377 17.78 -28.24 4.42
CA ARG A 377 18.09 -29.56 3.86
C ARG A 377 16.87 -30.17 3.18
N GLU A 378 17.09 -30.90 2.10
CA GLU A 378 16.09 -31.84 1.59
C GLU A 378 16.00 -33.08 2.48
N LEU A 379 14.97 -33.90 2.26
CA LEU A 379 14.78 -35.15 3.01
C LEU A 379 15.91 -36.17 2.80
N ASP A 380 16.64 -36.05 1.69
CA ASP A 380 17.84 -36.84 1.37
C ASP A 380 19.15 -36.17 1.83
N GLU A 381 19.06 -35.15 2.69
CA GLU A 381 20.18 -34.36 3.24
C GLU A 381 20.88 -33.43 2.26
N THR A 382 20.44 -33.37 1.00
CA THR A 382 21.00 -32.40 0.06
C THR A 382 20.74 -30.97 0.53
N ILE A 383 21.71 -30.08 0.34
CA ILE A 383 21.60 -28.68 0.78
C ILE A 383 20.53 -27.95 -0.04
N ARG A 384 19.68 -27.20 0.67
CA ARG A 384 18.70 -26.28 0.11
C ARG A 384 19.05 -24.85 0.59
N ASN A 385 19.54 -24.01 -0.31
CA ASN A 385 19.84 -22.60 -0.07
C ASN A 385 18.65 -21.75 -0.52
N ILE A 386 18.11 -20.92 0.37
CA ILE A 386 16.84 -20.23 0.15
C ILE A 386 17.03 -18.72 0.30
N GLU A 387 16.65 -18.00 -0.74
CA GLU A 387 16.49 -16.55 -0.76
C GLU A 387 15.01 -16.18 -0.52
N VAL A 388 14.72 -15.29 0.40
CA VAL A 388 13.37 -14.95 0.84
C VAL A 388 12.98 -13.55 0.37
N LYS A 389 11.88 -13.45 -0.39
CA LYS A 389 11.34 -12.16 -0.87
C LYS A 389 9.93 -11.92 -0.36
N THR A 390 9.80 -11.03 0.61
CA THR A 390 8.54 -10.76 1.31
C THR A 390 7.82 -9.52 0.80
N THR A 391 6.49 -9.52 0.81
CA THR A 391 5.66 -8.35 0.50
C THR A 391 4.40 -8.35 1.34
N ILE A 392 4.03 -7.16 1.81
CA ILE A 392 2.82 -6.96 2.61
C ILE A 392 1.83 -6.12 1.84
N SER A 393 0.57 -6.51 1.93
CA SER A 393 -0.52 -5.93 1.16
C SER A 393 -1.84 -6.13 1.84
N ASN A 394 -2.77 -5.18 1.67
CA ASN A 394 -4.09 -5.28 2.26
C ASN A 394 -4.99 -6.30 1.54
N ARG A 395 -4.73 -6.58 0.26
CA ARG A 395 -5.45 -7.61 -0.50
C ARG A 395 -4.46 -8.63 -1.08
N PRO A 396 -4.90 -9.86 -1.41
CA PRO A 396 -4.03 -10.83 -2.05
C PRO A 396 -3.43 -10.27 -3.35
N ILE A 397 -2.10 -10.21 -3.41
CA ILE A 397 -1.36 -9.73 -4.57
C ILE A 397 -0.98 -10.90 -5.50
N VAL A 398 -1.01 -10.62 -6.80
CA VAL A 398 -0.40 -11.45 -7.84
C VAL A 398 0.69 -10.60 -8.52
N PHE A 399 1.83 -10.48 -7.84
CA PHE A 399 2.99 -9.72 -8.30
C PHE A 399 4.14 -10.70 -8.52
N ASN A 400 4.42 -10.98 -9.79
CA ASN A 400 5.33 -12.06 -10.19
C ASN A 400 6.70 -11.51 -10.60
N LYS A 401 7.17 -10.49 -9.89
CA LYS A 401 8.48 -9.88 -10.12
C LYS A 401 9.25 -9.87 -8.81
N ILE A 402 10.53 -10.20 -8.88
CA ILE A 402 11.48 -10.17 -7.76
C ILE A 402 12.82 -9.66 -8.27
N HIS A 403 13.57 -9.01 -7.40
CA HIS A 403 14.94 -8.60 -7.67
C HIS A 403 15.89 -9.53 -6.91
N LEU A 404 16.90 -10.06 -7.60
CA LEU A 404 18.05 -10.70 -6.98
C LEU A 404 19.27 -9.77 -7.08
N THR A 405 19.96 -9.53 -5.98
CA THR A 405 21.21 -8.76 -5.98
C THR A 405 22.31 -9.47 -6.79
N PRO A 406 23.43 -8.80 -7.13
CA PRO A 406 24.54 -9.45 -7.85
C PRO A 406 25.05 -10.71 -7.13
N ASN A 407 25.17 -10.65 -5.80
CA ASN A 407 25.62 -11.78 -4.98
C ASN A 407 24.59 -12.91 -4.97
N GLU A 408 23.30 -12.60 -4.84
CA GLU A 408 22.21 -13.59 -4.90
C GLU A 408 22.18 -14.30 -6.27
N TRP A 409 22.31 -13.54 -7.36
CA TRP A 409 22.35 -14.14 -8.70
C TRP A 409 23.60 -15.01 -8.92
N GLN A 410 24.75 -14.59 -8.39
CA GLN A 410 25.97 -15.38 -8.44
C GLN A 410 25.84 -16.68 -7.62
N ALA A 411 25.23 -16.60 -6.43
CA ALA A 411 24.92 -17.76 -5.61
C ALA A 411 23.96 -18.71 -6.35
N ALA A 412 22.88 -18.18 -6.96
CA ALA A 412 21.96 -18.96 -7.77
C ALA A 412 22.65 -19.69 -8.93
N THR A 413 23.58 -19.01 -9.60
CA THR A 413 24.41 -19.60 -10.67
C THR A 413 25.32 -20.71 -10.16
N SER A 414 25.83 -20.58 -8.94
CA SER A 414 26.79 -21.52 -8.35
C SER A 414 26.11 -22.77 -7.77
N TYR A 415 24.97 -22.58 -7.11
CA TYR A 415 24.27 -23.64 -6.40
C TYR A 415 23.19 -24.35 -7.25
N THR A 416 22.71 -23.72 -8.34
CA THR A 416 21.82 -24.33 -9.34
C THR A 416 20.55 -24.94 -8.73
N ASN A 417 20.33 -26.25 -8.86
CA ASN A 417 19.19 -26.98 -8.31
C ASN A 417 19.09 -26.97 -6.77
N ARG A 418 20.13 -26.51 -6.08
CA ARG A 418 20.15 -26.29 -4.63
C ARG A 418 19.75 -24.88 -4.22
N TYR A 419 19.55 -23.97 -5.17
CA TYR A 419 19.15 -22.59 -4.91
C TYR A 419 17.66 -22.41 -5.16
N PHE A 420 16.99 -21.84 -4.16
CA PHE A 420 15.56 -21.61 -4.16
C PHE A 420 15.28 -20.15 -3.87
N VAL A 421 14.24 -19.61 -4.52
CA VAL A 421 13.68 -18.32 -4.14
C VAL A 421 12.28 -18.53 -3.61
N TYR A 422 12.06 -18.11 -2.37
CA TYR A 422 10.80 -18.20 -1.65
C TYR A 422 10.14 -16.82 -1.67
N ARG A 423 9.10 -16.69 -2.48
CA ARG A 423 8.29 -15.49 -2.56
C ARG A 423 7.15 -15.55 -1.57
N LEU A 424 7.28 -14.83 -0.45
CA LEU A 424 6.28 -14.76 0.60
C LEU A 424 5.36 -13.54 0.41
N MET A 425 4.07 -13.77 0.18
CA MET A 425 3.07 -12.72 0.02
C MET A 425 2.09 -12.77 1.19
N ILE A 426 2.11 -11.72 2.01
CA ILE A 426 1.32 -11.61 3.23
C ILE A 426 0.19 -10.60 3.01
N SER A 427 -1.03 -11.01 3.37
CA SER A 427 -2.22 -10.15 3.40
C SER A 427 -3.12 -10.49 4.59
N LYS A 428 -4.09 -9.61 4.90
CA LYS A 428 -5.07 -9.82 5.99
C LYS A 428 -5.88 -11.12 5.91
N SER A 429 -6.01 -11.71 4.74
CA SER A 429 -6.87 -12.88 4.53
C SER A 429 -6.10 -14.11 4.09
N ASN A 430 -4.86 -13.96 3.63
CA ASN A 430 -4.09 -15.07 3.08
C ASN A 430 -2.58 -14.82 3.17
N ILE A 431 -1.82 -15.88 3.42
CA ILE A 431 -0.37 -15.94 3.26
C ILE A 431 -0.10 -16.96 2.15
N LYS A 432 0.61 -16.53 1.10
CA LYS A 432 0.98 -17.40 -0.01
C LYS A 432 2.50 -17.51 -0.09
N LEU A 433 2.99 -18.74 -0.15
CA LEU A 433 4.38 -19.04 -0.45
C LEU A 433 4.47 -19.56 -1.89
N PHE A 434 5.29 -18.92 -2.73
CA PHE A 434 5.58 -19.39 -4.07
C PHE A 434 7.07 -19.68 -4.21
N ILE A 435 7.41 -20.89 -4.65
CA ILE A 435 8.79 -21.38 -4.68
C ILE A 435 9.27 -21.50 -6.12
N LEU A 436 10.40 -20.85 -6.39
CA LEU A 436 11.19 -21.01 -7.61
C LEU A 436 12.43 -21.83 -7.29
N ASN A 437 12.70 -22.89 -8.04
CA ASN A 437 13.94 -23.67 -7.94
C ASN A 437 14.81 -23.41 -9.17
N ASP A 438 16.11 -23.19 -8.97
CA ASP A 438 17.10 -22.95 -10.02
C ASP A 438 16.65 -21.85 -11.01
N PRO A 439 16.61 -20.58 -10.57
CA PRO A 439 16.18 -19.48 -11.43
C PRO A 439 17.04 -19.36 -12.71
N VAL A 440 18.31 -19.80 -12.67
CA VAL A 440 19.19 -19.78 -13.85
C VAL A 440 18.72 -20.80 -14.89
N LYS A 441 18.34 -22.01 -14.48
CA LYS A 441 17.74 -22.99 -15.38
C LYS A 441 16.36 -22.55 -15.87
N LEU A 442 15.51 -22.03 -14.98
CA LEU A 442 14.19 -21.53 -15.37
C LEU A 442 14.27 -20.42 -16.44
N PHE A 443 15.34 -19.61 -16.42
CA PHE A 443 15.60 -18.64 -17.48
C PHE A 443 15.99 -19.31 -18.79
N LYS A 444 16.89 -20.31 -18.75
CA LYS A 444 17.28 -21.10 -19.94
C LYS A 444 16.10 -21.86 -20.56
N ASP A 445 15.11 -22.24 -19.74
CA ASP A 445 13.91 -22.96 -20.14
C ASP A 445 12.76 -22.02 -20.59
N ASP A 446 13.01 -20.71 -20.73
CA ASP A 446 12.01 -19.69 -21.09
C ASP A 446 10.76 -19.67 -20.17
N LEU A 447 10.93 -20.07 -18.90
CA LEU A 447 9.87 -20.05 -17.88
C LEU A 447 9.83 -18.73 -17.11
N ILE A 448 10.99 -18.05 -17.00
CA ILE A 448 11.13 -16.71 -16.45
C ILE A 448 11.84 -15.79 -17.45
N SER A 449 11.69 -14.48 -17.26
CA SER A 449 12.44 -13.46 -17.99
C SER A 449 13.34 -12.72 -17.00
N ILE A 450 14.59 -12.47 -17.37
CA ILE A 450 15.53 -11.70 -16.55
C ILE A 450 15.91 -10.40 -17.27
N ALA A 451 16.14 -9.34 -16.49
CA ALA A 451 16.72 -8.10 -16.96
C ALA A 451 17.91 -7.72 -16.05
N PRO A 452 19.14 -7.59 -16.60
CA PRO A 452 20.32 -7.16 -15.82
C PRO A 452 20.13 -5.73 -15.33
N ARG A 453 20.07 -5.54 -14.01
CA ARG A 453 19.70 -4.26 -13.37
C ARG A 453 20.29 -4.18 -11.95
N ASP A 454 21.60 -3.98 -11.84
CA ASP A 454 22.36 -4.05 -10.58
C ASP A 454 22.06 -5.34 -9.77
N GLY A 455 22.27 -6.47 -10.46
CA GLY A 455 21.66 -7.75 -10.11
C GLY A 455 20.76 -8.23 -11.25
N MET A 456 19.77 -9.06 -10.94
CA MET A 456 18.81 -9.59 -11.91
C MET A 456 17.38 -9.35 -11.45
N GLU A 457 16.63 -8.61 -12.26
CA GLU A 457 15.19 -8.49 -12.12
C GLU A 457 14.52 -9.67 -12.83
N ILE A 458 13.85 -10.51 -12.05
CA ILE A 458 13.21 -11.72 -12.53
C ILE A 458 11.70 -11.48 -12.60
N THR A 459 11.12 -11.70 -13.78
CA THR A 459 9.67 -11.77 -13.98
C THR A 459 9.29 -13.21 -14.30
N PHE A 460 8.31 -13.77 -13.60
CA PHE A 460 7.92 -15.17 -13.73
C PHE A 460 6.42 -15.35 -14.00
N LYS A 461 6.07 -16.50 -14.55
CA LYS A 461 4.68 -16.98 -14.68
C LYS A 461 4.43 -18.05 -13.64
N GLU A 462 3.16 -18.35 -13.34
CA GLU A 462 2.81 -19.40 -12.36
C GLU A 462 3.49 -20.73 -12.66
N LYS A 463 3.61 -21.10 -13.94
CA LYS A 463 4.29 -22.34 -14.38
C LYS A 463 5.79 -22.43 -14.07
N ALA A 464 6.43 -21.33 -13.65
CA ALA A 464 7.87 -21.31 -13.34
C ALA A 464 8.20 -21.88 -11.96
N GLY A 465 7.18 -22.09 -11.13
CA GLY A 465 7.34 -22.56 -9.76
C GLY A 465 6.07 -23.21 -9.26
N GLN A 466 5.97 -23.35 -7.95
CA GLN A 466 4.80 -23.94 -7.31
C GLN A 466 4.36 -23.14 -6.09
N TYR A 467 3.05 -23.08 -5.89
CA TYR A 467 2.50 -22.59 -4.64
C TYR A 467 2.58 -23.68 -3.58
N GLU A 468 3.15 -23.33 -2.44
CA GLU A 468 3.14 -24.19 -1.26
C GLU A 468 2.31 -23.52 -0.16
N GLU A 469 1.73 -24.37 0.68
CA GLU A 469 1.15 -23.93 1.93
C GLU A 469 2.30 -23.57 2.87
N LEU A 470 2.30 -22.33 3.38
CA LEU A 470 3.21 -21.99 4.47
C LEU A 470 2.85 -22.90 5.65
N LEU A 471 3.86 -23.38 6.38
CA LEU A 471 3.66 -24.29 7.51
C LEU A 471 4.00 -23.54 8.80
N ALA A 472 3.09 -23.59 9.78
CA ALA A 472 3.37 -23.00 11.09
C ALA A 472 4.21 -23.98 11.91
N TRP A 473 5.40 -23.55 12.33
CA TRP A 473 6.25 -24.38 13.18
C TRP A 473 5.63 -24.49 14.57
N ASN A 474 5.26 -25.72 14.94
CA ASN A 474 4.61 -25.96 16.23
C ASN A 474 5.58 -26.16 17.38
N GLY A 475 6.89 -26.17 17.10
CA GLY A 475 8.04 -26.21 18.03
C GLY A 475 7.82 -26.94 19.36
N ASN A 476 8.54 -28.05 19.55
CA ASN A 476 8.97 -28.45 20.88
C ASN A 476 10.28 -27.75 21.23
#